data_AF-A0A1Y3N4W8-F1
#
_entry.id   AF-A0A1Y3N4W8-F1
#
_cell.length_a   1.000
_cell.length_b   1.000
_cell.length_c   1.000
_cell.angle_alpha   90.00
_cell.angle_beta   90.00
_cell.angle_gamma   90.00
#
_symmetry.space_group_name_H-M   'P 1'
#
loop_
_entity.id
_entity.type
_entity.pdbx_description
1 polymer ?
#
loop_
_entity_poly.entity_id
_entity_poly.type
_entity_poly.pdbx_seq_one_letter_code
_entity_poly.pdbx_strand_id
1 'polypeptide(L)'
;MSNEDIEKKINETRNKITVETKLFLGLLNMFKMLKDKHALQQCENQIQEQTERLQFLKTEYEKLKEQMEKERQNGTNSSIENKLNNSAENMGALDIIQNQSNLTTEKIAYRMKKIHKKLLVENKFKLGAEKVMDVMNSTNVPESSNQYIEAKTKVKENEYKILCLNNALKRYKGLYLGPPIDFSVDEKSVEQQKTAENKNANHQKLLKGFSSLHPSQAGRLQIKIISASKLNTLSDDMDLRAIISVNGHQFANTSSNKFGRWNEYFDVNADKDSEVEIMVKENSTSVVGLVWFKPSELKEAENIKRNILHEDGEDVKLYTLNLEPAGEIQLKMKY
;
A
#
# COMPACT_ATOMS: atom_id res chain seq x y z
N MET A 1 7.36 7.04 -30.32
CA MET A 1 7.49 5.57 -30.17
C MET A 1 7.59 4.99 -31.57
N SER A 2 8.41 3.97 -31.82
CA SER A 2 8.39 3.27 -33.12
C SER A 2 7.09 2.48 -33.25
N ASN A 3 6.59 2.27 -34.49
CA ASN A 3 5.49 1.33 -34.75
C ASN A 3 5.76 -0.06 -34.15
N GLU A 4 7.04 -0.47 -34.13
CA GLU A 4 7.50 -1.74 -33.55
C GLU A 4 7.32 -1.79 -32.02
N ASP A 5 7.53 -0.65 -31.33
CA ASP A 5 7.33 -0.56 -29.87
C ASP A 5 5.84 -0.67 -29.50
N ILE A 6 4.96 -0.09 -30.32
CA ILE A 6 3.50 -0.16 -30.14
C ILE A 6 3.02 -1.59 -30.34
N GLU A 7 3.47 -2.24 -31.40
CA GLU A 7 3.10 -3.63 -31.70
C GLU A 7 3.54 -4.58 -30.59
N LYS A 8 4.75 -4.40 -30.07
CA LYS A 8 5.23 -5.15 -28.90
C LYS A 8 4.33 -4.94 -27.67
N LYS A 9 3.99 -3.70 -27.33
CA LYS A 9 3.09 -3.38 -26.21
C LYS A 9 1.69 -3.97 -26.40
N ILE A 10 1.16 -3.95 -27.61
CA ILE A 10 -0.13 -4.57 -27.94
C ILE A 10 -0.08 -6.07 -27.70
N ASN A 11 0.99 -6.74 -28.14
CA ASN A 11 1.14 -8.16 -27.95
C ASN A 11 1.32 -8.55 -26.47
N GLU A 12 2.12 -7.78 -25.72
CA GLU A 12 2.26 -7.94 -24.27
C GLU A 12 0.92 -7.76 -23.55
N THR A 13 0.15 -6.72 -23.90
CA THR A 13 -1.17 -6.46 -23.32
C THR A 13 -2.16 -7.57 -23.65
N ARG A 14 -2.15 -8.07 -24.90
CA ARG A 14 -2.98 -9.21 -25.33
C ARG A 14 -2.65 -10.48 -24.56
N ASN A 15 -1.37 -10.76 -24.32
CA ASN A 15 -0.93 -11.89 -23.51
C ASN A 15 -1.45 -11.77 -22.07
N LYS A 16 -1.33 -10.59 -21.46
CA LYS A 16 -1.90 -10.31 -20.13
C LYS A 16 -3.42 -10.54 -20.12
N ILE A 17 -4.17 -10.00 -21.08
CA ILE A 17 -5.63 -10.23 -21.20
C ILE A 17 -5.94 -11.73 -21.28
N THR A 18 -5.15 -12.50 -22.03
CA THR A 18 -5.36 -13.94 -22.17
C THR A 18 -5.18 -14.68 -20.83
N VAL A 19 -4.12 -14.36 -20.09
CA VAL A 19 -3.85 -14.94 -18.76
C VAL A 19 -4.98 -14.58 -17.79
N GLU A 20 -5.35 -13.29 -17.70
CA GLU A 20 -6.42 -12.83 -16.80
C GLU A 20 -7.79 -13.42 -17.17
N THR A 21 -8.07 -13.61 -18.46
CA THR A 21 -9.32 -14.24 -18.91
C THR A 21 -9.40 -15.70 -18.46
N LYS A 22 -8.28 -16.44 -18.53
CA LYS A 22 -8.22 -17.82 -18.02
C LYS A 22 -8.42 -17.87 -16.51
N LEU A 23 -7.79 -16.96 -15.77
CA LEU A 23 -7.97 -16.86 -14.31
C LEU A 23 -9.43 -16.55 -13.96
N PHE A 24 -10.05 -15.59 -14.64
CA PHE A 24 -11.45 -15.23 -14.46
C PHE A 24 -12.39 -16.40 -14.73
N LEU A 25 -12.19 -17.14 -15.82
CA LEU A 25 -12.97 -18.37 -16.10
C LEU A 25 -12.78 -19.44 -15.01
N GLY A 26 -11.56 -19.57 -14.49
CA GLY A 26 -11.26 -20.44 -13.35
C GLY A 26 -12.08 -20.06 -12.11
N LEU A 27 -12.12 -18.77 -11.78
CA LEU A 27 -12.93 -18.25 -10.66
C LEU A 27 -14.42 -18.49 -10.87
N LEU A 28 -14.95 -18.27 -12.08
CA LEU A 28 -16.36 -18.54 -12.38
C LEU A 28 -16.71 -20.04 -12.24
N ASN A 29 -15.80 -20.93 -12.61
CA ASN A 29 -15.99 -22.36 -12.41
C ASN A 29 -15.94 -22.73 -10.93
N MET A 30 -14.99 -22.18 -10.18
CA MET A 30 -14.91 -22.37 -8.73
C MET A 30 -16.18 -21.87 -8.04
N PHE A 31 -16.67 -20.68 -8.37
CA PHE A 31 -17.89 -20.09 -7.82
C PHE A 31 -19.11 -21.02 -7.95
N LYS A 32 -19.26 -21.71 -9.09
CA LYS A 32 -20.35 -22.68 -9.31
C LYS A 32 -20.26 -23.92 -8.43
N MET A 33 -19.07 -24.27 -7.95
CA MET A 33 -18.81 -25.46 -7.14
C MET A 33 -18.82 -25.19 -5.64
N LEU A 34 -18.60 -23.93 -5.25
CA LEU A 34 -18.58 -23.51 -3.85
C LEU A 34 -19.99 -23.56 -3.23
N LYS A 35 -20.05 -24.03 -2.00
CA LYS A 35 -21.30 -24.10 -1.20
C LYS A 35 -21.17 -23.34 0.11
N ASP A 36 -19.95 -23.21 0.60
CA ASP A 36 -19.67 -22.47 1.82
C ASP A 36 -19.84 -20.96 1.58
N LYS A 37 -20.50 -20.28 2.51
CA LYS A 37 -20.85 -18.86 2.39
C LYS A 37 -19.61 -17.96 2.40
N HIS A 38 -18.61 -18.29 3.22
CA HIS A 38 -17.39 -17.51 3.33
C HIS A 38 -16.53 -17.68 2.06
N ALA A 39 -16.37 -18.92 1.61
CA ALA A 39 -15.66 -19.21 0.36
C ALA A 39 -16.35 -18.56 -0.85
N LEU A 40 -17.69 -18.56 -0.91
CA LEU A 40 -18.44 -17.85 -1.94
C LEU A 40 -18.14 -16.36 -1.94
N GLN A 41 -18.22 -15.71 -0.77
CA GLN A 41 -17.94 -14.28 -0.64
C GLN A 41 -16.48 -13.93 -1.03
N GLN A 42 -15.51 -14.78 -0.66
CA GLN A 42 -14.12 -14.59 -1.08
C GLN A 42 -13.97 -14.73 -2.59
N CYS A 43 -14.63 -15.72 -3.20
CA CYS A 43 -14.61 -15.91 -4.64
C CYS A 43 -15.27 -14.73 -5.37
N GLU A 44 -16.40 -14.20 -4.87
CA GLU A 44 -17.05 -12.99 -5.39
C GLU A 44 -16.12 -11.78 -5.36
N ASN A 45 -15.40 -11.56 -4.25
CA ASN A 45 -14.43 -10.48 -4.14
C ASN A 45 -13.32 -10.62 -5.17
N GLN A 46 -12.80 -11.84 -5.38
CA GLN A 46 -11.78 -12.10 -6.40
C GLN A 46 -12.34 -11.89 -7.81
N ILE A 47 -13.58 -12.30 -8.08
CA ILE A 47 -14.26 -12.08 -9.36
C ILE A 47 -14.41 -10.59 -9.66
N GLN A 48 -14.86 -9.80 -8.68
CA GLN A 48 -14.96 -8.35 -8.82
C GLN A 48 -13.59 -7.74 -9.15
N GLU A 49 -12.56 -8.12 -8.39
CA GLU A 49 -11.19 -7.62 -8.58
C GLU A 49 -10.63 -7.99 -9.97
N GLN A 50 -10.86 -9.24 -10.42
CA GLN A 50 -10.44 -9.66 -11.77
C GLN A 50 -11.24 -8.96 -12.88
N THR A 51 -12.51 -8.61 -12.63
CA THR A 51 -13.34 -7.86 -13.58
C THR A 51 -12.77 -6.47 -13.81
N GLU A 52 -12.44 -5.74 -12.74
CA GLU A 52 -11.83 -4.40 -12.82
C GLU A 52 -10.47 -4.44 -13.54
N ARG A 53 -9.66 -5.46 -13.23
CA ARG A 53 -8.36 -5.69 -13.89
C ARG A 53 -8.51 -5.95 -15.39
N LEU A 54 -9.44 -6.82 -15.79
CA LEU A 54 -9.72 -7.10 -17.20
C LEU A 54 -10.25 -5.87 -17.92
N GLN A 55 -11.12 -5.09 -17.29
CA GLN A 55 -11.65 -3.86 -17.85
C GLN A 55 -10.53 -2.85 -18.13
N PHE A 56 -9.61 -2.66 -17.18
CA PHE A 56 -8.43 -1.81 -17.37
C PHE A 56 -7.59 -2.28 -18.57
N LEU A 57 -7.19 -3.56 -18.60
CA LEU A 57 -6.33 -4.09 -19.66
C LEU A 57 -7.00 -4.00 -21.04
N LYS A 58 -8.31 -4.30 -21.14
CA LYS A 58 -9.05 -4.18 -22.40
C LYS A 58 -9.13 -2.72 -22.86
N THR A 59 -9.39 -1.79 -21.94
CA THR A 59 -9.45 -0.36 -22.27
C THR A 59 -8.11 0.15 -22.79
N GLU A 60 -7.00 -0.24 -22.15
CA GLU A 60 -5.65 0.13 -22.60
C GLU A 60 -5.28 -0.54 -23.93
N TYR A 61 -5.69 -1.79 -24.14
CA TYR A 61 -5.51 -2.47 -25.41
C TYR A 61 -6.19 -1.76 -26.58
N GLU A 62 -7.45 -1.33 -26.42
CA GLU A 62 -8.17 -0.58 -27.46
C GLU A 62 -7.48 0.78 -27.73
N LYS A 63 -7.03 1.50 -26.70
CA LYS A 63 -6.27 2.75 -26.87
C LYS A 63 -5.00 2.55 -27.68
N LEU A 64 -4.23 1.49 -27.39
CA LEU A 64 -3.00 1.18 -28.13
C LEU A 64 -3.29 0.81 -29.59
N LYS A 65 -4.39 0.09 -29.84
CA LYS A 65 -4.83 -0.27 -31.19
C LYS A 65 -5.25 0.96 -31.99
N GLU A 66 -6.03 1.86 -31.40
CA GLU A 66 -6.39 3.14 -32.02
C GLU A 66 -5.16 4.01 -32.31
N GLN A 67 -4.17 4.03 -31.41
CA GLN A 67 -2.92 4.75 -31.62
C GLN A 67 -2.15 4.21 -32.82
N MET A 68 -2.03 2.89 -32.94
CA MET A 68 -1.39 2.23 -34.08
C MET A 68 -2.12 2.53 -35.40
N GLU A 69 -3.45 2.54 -35.40
CA GLU A 69 -4.24 2.90 -36.59
C GLU A 69 -4.03 4.37 -37.00
N LYS A 70 -3.96 5.29 -36.02
CA LYS A 70 -3.65 6.71 -36.26
C LYS A 70 -2.24 6.92 -36.81
N GLU A 71 -1.23 6.20 -36.30
CA GLU A 71 0.15 6.27 -36.79
C GLU A 71 0.32 5.63 -38.18
N ARG A 72 -0.54 4.67 -38.56
CA ARG A 72 -0.61 4.14 -39.93
C ARG A 72 -1.28 5.10 -40.92
N GLN A 73 -2.25 5.90 -40.47
CA GLN A 73 -3.00 6.82 -41.35
C GLN A 73 -2.32 8.19 -41.49
N ASN A 74 -1.63 8.68 -40.46
CA ASN A 74 -0.89 9.92 -40.50
C ASN A 74 0.60 9.65 -40.64
N GLY A 75 1.12 9.77 -41.86
CA GLY A 75 2.56 9.78 -42.14
C GLY A 75 3.25 10.81 -41.24
N THR A 76 4.07 10.29 -40.32
CA THR A 76 5.13 10.95 -39.54
C THR A 76 4.98 12.45 -39.34
N ASN A 77 4.16 12.87 -38.36
CA ASN A 77 4.41 14.07 -37.55
C ASN A 77 3.40 14.17 -36.40
N SER A 78 3.76 13.67 -35.21
CA SER A 78 3.44 14.37 -33.96
C SER A 78 4.27 13.80 -32.81
N SER A 79 5.24 14.59 -32.36
CA SER A 79 5.90 14.41 -31.07
C SER A 79 4.88 14.77 -29.98
N ILE A 80 4.27 13.74 -29.37
CA ILE A 80 3.47 13.90 -28.15
C ILE A 80 4.12 13.07 -27.04
N GLU A 81 5.36 13.43 -26.71
CA GLU A 81 5.88 13.25 -25.37
C GLU A 81 5.51 14.51 -24.61
N ASN A 82 4.50 14.44 -23.71
CA ASN A 82 4.30 15.34 -22.55
C ASN A 82 2.91 15.25 -21.88
N LYS A 83 1.98 14.39 -22.32
CA LYS A 83 0.66 14.29 -21.64
C LYS A 83 0.63 13.41 -20.39
N LEU A 84 1.63 12.57 -20.15
CA LEU A 84 1.70 11.72 -18.94
C LEU A 84 2.12 12.49 -17.68
N ASN A 85 2.74 13.67 -17.81
CA ASN A 85 3.23 14.42 -16.65
C ASN A 85 2.16 15.34 -16.04
N ASN A 86 1.22 15.88 -16.83
CA ASN A 86 0.28 16.90 -16.35
C ASN A 86 -0.97 16.36 -15.61
N SER A 87 -1.30 15.07 -15.75
CA SER A 87 -2.43 14.47 -15.00
C SER A 87 -2.01 13.92 -13.63
N ALA A 88 -0.73 13.58 -13.46
CA ALA A 88 -0.16 13.13 -12.20
C ALA A 88 0.01 14.29 -11.19
N GLU A 89 0.23 15.52 -11.66
CA GLU A 89 0.44 16.70 -10.80
C GLU A 89 -0.84 17.24 -10.15
N ASN A 90 -2.03 16.85 -10.63
CA ASN A 90 -3.31 17.33 -10.10
C ASN A 90 -4.08 16.29 -9.25
N MET A 91 -3.56 15.07 -9.08
CA MET A 91 -4.22 14.02 -8.29
C MET A 91 -3.48 13.83 -6.96
N GLY A 92 -4.08 14.27 -5.85
CA GLY A 92 -3.48 14.22 -4.52
C GLY A 92 -3.12 12.81 -4.07
N ALA A 93 -2.04 12.66 -3.30
CA ALA A 93 -1.50 11.37 -2.86
C ALA A 93 -2.53 10.43 -2.20
N LEU A 94 -3.51 10.99 -1.47
CA LEU A 94 -4.58 10.23 -0.83
C LEU A 94 -5.66 9.78 -1.82
N ASP A 95 -5.92 10.55 -2.88
CA ASP A 95 -6.91 10.20 -3.92
C ASP A 95 -6.45 8.96 -4.72
N ILE A 96 -5.13 8.76 -4.80
CA ILE A 96 -4.52 7.55 -5.39
C ILE A 96 -4.71 6.31 -4.49
N ILE A 97 -4.84 6.51 -3.17
CA ILE A 97 -5.03 5.43 -2.19
C ILE A 97 -6.52 5.10 -2.03
N GLN A 98 -7.41 6.08 -2.21
CA GLN A 98 -8.86 5.90 -2.14
C GLN A 98 -9.37 4.96 -3.25
N ASN A 99 -10.28 4.04 -2.88
CA ASN A 99 -10.77 2.99 -3.78
C ASN A 99 -11.77 3.47 -4.85
N GLN A 100 -12.15 4.74 -4.87
CA GLN A 100 -13.21 5.22 -5.76
C GLN A 100 -12.73 5.57 -7.18
N SER A 101 -11.47 5.31 -7.52
CA SER A 101 -10.87 5.84 -8.74
C SER A 101 -10.42 4.73 -9.69
N ASN A 102 -10.82 4.82 -10.97
CA ASN A 102 -10.49 3.85 -12.01
C ASN A 102 -8.97 3.60 -12.07
N LEU A 103 -8.56 2.35 -12.28
CA LEU A 103 -7.16 1.98 -12.40
C LEU A 103 -6.54 2.66 -13.63
N THR A 104 -5.40 3.34 -13.46
CA THR A 104 -4.63 3.90 -14.58
C THR A 104 -3.16 3.49 -14.46
N THR A 105 -2.44 3.54 -15.58
CA THR A 105 -1.02 3.22 -15.64
C THR A 105 -0.19 4.09 -14.67
N GLU A 106 -0.53 5.37 -14.53
CA GLU A 106 0.11 6.33 -13.64
C GLU A 106 -0.10 5.97 -12.17
N LYS A 107 -1.32 5.58 -11.79
CA LYS A 107 -1.63 5.12 -10.43
C LYS A 107 -0.90 3.85 -10.09
N ILE A 108 -0.86 2.90 -11.02
CA ILE A 108 -0.09 1.65 -10.87
C ILE A 108 1.38 2.00 -10.65
N ALA A 109 1.96 2.89 -11.45
CA ALA A 109 3.35 3.32 -11.30
C ALA A 109 3.60 3.98 -9.93
N TYR A 110 2.71 4.88 -9.50
CA TYR A 110 2.79 5.53 -8.20
C TYR A 110 2.75 4.51 -7.06
N ARG A 111 1.80 3.56 -7.09
CA ARG A 111 1.70 2.50 -6.07
C ARG A 111 2.95 1.63 -6.05
N MET A 112 3.46 1.23 -7.22
CA MET A 112 4.71 0.47 -7.32
C MET A 112 5.88 1.19 -6.65
N LYS A 113 6.06 2.49 -6.91
CA LYS A 113 7.10 3.32 -6.26
C LYS A 113 6.88 3.42 -4.76
N LYS A 114 5.64 3.70 -4.32
CA LYS A 114 5.29 3.81 -2.90
C LYS A 114 5.55 2.51 -2.14
N ILE A 115 5.13 1.37 -2.69
CA ILE A 115 5.38 0.03 -2.12
C ILE A 115 6.87 -0.28 -2.09
N HIS A 116 7.61 0.02 -3.16
CA HIS A 116 9.04 -0.22 -3.21
C HIS A 116 9.79 0.56 -2.11
N LYS A 117 9.47 1.85 -1.93
CA LYS A 117 10.03 2.67 -0.84
C LYS A 117 9.76 2.05 0.53
N LYS A 118 8.52 1.64 0.79
CA LYS A 118 8.13 1.00 2.05
C LYS A 118 8.86 -0.33 2.25
N LEU A 119 9.02 -1.13 1.20
CA LEU A 119 9.76 -2.39 1.23
C LEU A 119 11.23 -2.19 1.62
N LEU A 120 11.89 -1.12 1.13
CA LEU A 120 13.26 -0.79 1.54
C LEU A 120 13.36 -0.48 3.04
N VAL A 121 12.39 0.26 3.58
CA VAL A 121 12.31 0.58 5.02
C VAL A 121 12.08 -0.68 5.84
N GLU A 122 11.11 -1.53 5.47
CA GLU A 122 10.81 -2.75 6.21
C GLU A 122 11.96 -3.77 6.18
N ASN A 123 12.72 -3.87 5.08
CA ASN A 123 13.94 -4.68 5.04
C ASN A 123 15.00 -4.16 6.03
N LYS A 124 15.16 -2.84 6.17
CA LYS A 124 16.06 -2.26 7.17
C LYS A 124 15.60 -2.56 8.60
N PHE A 125 14.29 -2.50 8.86
CA PHE A 125 13.74 -2.88 10.16
C PHE A 125 13.93 -4.36 10.46
N LYS A 126 13.72 -5.26 9.49
CA LYS A 126 13.99 -6.69 9.65
C LYS A 126 15.46 -6.93 10.04
N LEU A 127 16.41 -6.35 9.31
CA LEU A 127 17.84 -6.49 9.63
C LEU A 127 18.18 -5.98 11.03
N GLY A 128 17.53 -4.90 11.48
CA GLY A 128 17.67 -4.40 12.85
C GLY A 128 17.14 -5.39 13.89
N ALA A 129 15.94 -5.94 13.66
CA ALA A 129 15.32 -6.92 14.55
C ALA A 129 16.12 -8.23 14.62
N GLU A 130 16.64 -8.71 13.50
CA GLU A 130 17.51 -9.90 13.45
C GLU A 130 18.79 -9.70 14.27
N LYS A 131 19.44 -8.54 14.17
CA LYS A 131 20.61 -8.23 15.00
C LYS A 131 20.30 -8.23 16.49
N VAL A 132 19.14 -7.71 16.89
CA VAL A 132 18.70 -7.78 18.29
C VAL A 132 18.50 -9.24 18.70
N MET A 133 17.88 -10.04 17.85
CA MET A 133 17.70 -11.48 18.06
C MET A 133 19.04 -12.22 18.24
N ASP A 134 20.04 -11.91 17.41
CA ASP A 134 21.38 -12.49 17.49
C ASP A 134 22.09 -12.14 18.79
N VAL A 135 21.93 -10.90 19.27
CA VAL A 135 22.46 -10.47 20.57
C VAL A 135 21.79 -11.23 21.72
N MET A 136 20.46 -11.42 21.68
CA MET A 136 19.73 -12.20 22.68
C MET A 136 20.21 -13.66 22.74
N ASN A 137 20.40 -14.27 21.56
CA ASN A 137 20.93 -15.63 21.45
C ASN A 137 22.37 -15.71 22.00
N SER A 138 23.22 -14.73 21.68
CA SER A 138 24.62 -14.68 22.13
C SER A 138 24.77 -14.46 23.64
N THR A 139 23.81 -13.76 24.26
CA THR A 139 23.78 -13.48 25.70
C THR A 139 23.03 -14.55 26.50
N ASN A 140 22.60 -15.64 25.86
CA ASN A 140 21.83 -16.73 26.47
C ASN A 140 20.59 -16.25 27.24
N VAL A 141 19.92 -15.21 26.72
CA VAL A 141 18.64 -14.75 27.28
C VAL A 141 17.62 -15.88 27.13
N PRO A 142 16.92 -16.31 28.21
CA PRO A 142 15.96 -17.40 28.13
C PRO A 142 14.86 -17.13 27.11
N GLU A 143 14.49 -18.15 26.33
CA GLU A 143 13.43 -18.02 25.31
C GLU A 143 12.06 -17.66 25.89
N SER A 144 11.84 -18.00 27.17
CA SER A 144 10.62 -17.67 27.92
C SER A 144 10.58 -16.23 28.40
N SER A 145 11.69 -15.48 28.29
CA SER A 145 11.73 -14.09 28.71
C SER A 145 10.90 -13.21 27.77
N ASN A 146 10.26 -12.19 28.33
CA ASN A 146 9.46 -11.24 27.55
C ASN A 146 10.30 -10.55 26.46
N GLN A 147 11.57 -10.25 26.74
CA GLN A 147 12.48 -9.60 25.80
C GLN A 147 12.76 -10.48 24.58
N TYR A 148 12.99 -11.78 24.79
CA TYR A 148 13.20 -12.73 23.71
C TYR A 148 11.94 -12.89 22.86
N ILE A 149 10.78 -13.04 23.50
CA ILE A 149 9.48 -13.18 22.83
C ILE A 149 9.17 -11.94 21.99
N GLU A 150 9.43 -10.74 22.52
CA GLU A 150 9.23 -9.48 21.80
C GLU A 150 10.15 -9.36 20.57
N ALA A 151 11.45 -9.62 20.74
CA ALA A 151 12.41 -9.60 19.64
C ALA A 151 12.02 -10.59 18.53
N LYS A 152 11.69 -11.83 18.90
CA LYS A 152 11.22 -12.87 17.97
C LYS A 152 9.92 -12.48 17.26
N THR A 153 9.00 -11.85 17.97
CA THR A 153 7.73 -11.36 17.40
C THR A 153 7.97 -10.25 16.40
N LYS A 154 8.91 -9.34 16.68
CA LYS A 154 9.27 -8.25 15.75
C LYS A 154 9.90 -8.77 14.46
N VAL A 155 10.83 -9.72 14.55
CA VAL A 155 11.40 -10.38 13.36
C VAL A 155 10.28 -10.96 12.49
N LYS A 156 9.38 -11.76 13.07
CA LYS A 156 8.26 -12.36 12.34
C LYS A 156 7.31 -11.31 11.75
N GLU A 157 6.98 -10.27 12.50
CA GLU A 157 6.12 -9.18 12.03
C GLU A 157 6.70 -8.51 10.77
N ASN A 158 8.00 -8.17 10.79
CA ASN A 158 8.65 -7.58 9.63
C ASN A 158 8.69 -8.56 8.43
N GLU A 159 8.88 -9.86 8.66
CA GLU A 159 8.81 -10.88 7.59
C GLU A 159 7.45 -10.91 6.90
N TYR A 160 6.37 -10.90 7.68
CA TYR A 160 5.01 -10.89 7.12
C TYR A 160 4.69 -9.58 6.40
N LYS A 161 5.16 -8.42 6.89
CA LYS A 161 5.04 -7.15 6.15
C LYS A 161 5.80 -7.19 4.83
N ILE A 162 7.04 -7.68 4.83
CA ILE A 162 7.86 -7.82 3.61
C ILE A 162 7.17 -8.75 2.61
N LEU A 163 6.62 -9.88 3.06
CA LEU A 163 5.86 -10.79 2.20
C LEU A 163 4.64 -10.11 1.58
N CYS A 164 3.86 -9.40 2.40
CA CYS A 164 2.70 -8.62 1.98
C CYS A 164 3.09 -7.59 0.90
N LEU A 165 4.13 -6.80 1.13
CA LEU A 165 4.63 -5.78 0.19
C LEU A 165 5.19 -6.39 -1.11
N ASN A 166 5.89 -7.52 -1.04
CA ASN A 166 6.37 -8.23 -2.23
C ASN A 166 5.22 -8.75 -3.08
N ASN A 167 4.17 -9.31 -2.46
CA ASN A 167 2.97 -9.76 -3.14
C ASN A 167 2.25 -8.59 -3.83
N ALA A 168 2.15 -7.44 -3.14
CA ALA A 168 1.58 -6.22 -3.69
C ALA A 168 2.38 -5.75 -4.92
N LEU A 169 3.71 -5.65 -4.80
CA LEU A 169 4.57 -5.23 -5.88
C LEU A 169 4.49 -6.17 -7.10
N LYS A 170 4.45 -7.49 -6.88
CA LYS A 170 4.26 -8.49 -7.93
C LYS A 170 2.93 -8.29 -8.66
N ARG A 171 1.86 -8.04 -7.90
CA ARG A 171 0.51 -7.77 -8.44
C ARG A 171 0.51 -6.55 -9.36
N TYR A 172 1.03 -5.41 -8.91
CA TYR A 172 1.07 -4.20 -9.74
C TYR A 172 2.02 -4.32 -10.94
N LYS A 173 3.17 -4.99 -10.80
CA LYS A 173 4.05 -5.31 -11.95
C LYS A 173 3.31 -6.09 -13.04
N GLY A 174 2.45 -7.04 -12.64
CA GLY A 174 1.60 -7.78 -13.57
C GLY A 174 0.62 -6.89 -14.34
N LEU A 175 0.15 -5.80 -13.73
CA LEU A 175 -0.79 -4.84 -14.30
C LEU A 175 -0.13 -3.73 -15.14
N TYR A 176 1.10 -3.36 -14.81
CA TYR A 176 1.76 -2.18 -15.38
C TYR A 176 2.05 -2.31 -16.88
N LEU A 177 1.70 -1.28 -17.65
CA LEU A 177 1.90 -1.20 -19.11
C LEU A 177 2.81 -0.04 -19.54
N GLY A 178 3.32 0.74 -18.59
CA GLY A 178 4.18 1.90 -18.85
C GLY A 178 5.65 1.52 -19.07
N PRO A 179 6.53 2.52 -19.30
CA PRO A 179 7.97 2.29 -19.43
C PRO A 179 8.58 1.73 -18.14
N PRO A 180 9.68 0.95 -18.18
CA PRO A 180 10.33 0.44 -16.98
C PRO A 180 10.55 1.52 -15.93
N ILE A 181 10.11 1.24 -14.69
CA ILE A 181 10.30 2.16 -13.57
C ILE A 181 11.70 1.94 -13.01
N ASP A 182 12.51 2.99 -13.00
CA ASP A 182 13.77 2.98 -12.28
C ASP A 182 13.53 3.13 -10.78
N PHE A 183 13.88 2.09 -10.03
CA PHE A 183 13.78 2.05 -8.57
C PHE A 183 15.10 2.41 -7.88
N SER A 184 16.21 2.49 -8.62
CA SER A 184 17.57 2.64 -8.04
C SER A 184 17.83 4.01 -7.39
N VAL A 185 17.13 5.06 -7.85
CA VAL A 185 17.22 6.40 -7.27
C VAL A 185 16.71 6.42 -5.82
N ASP A 186 15.69 5.62 -5.53
CA ASP A 186 15.07 5.59 -4.21
C ASP A 186 15.98 4.92 -3.17
N GLU A 187 16.77 3.90 -3.54
CA GLU A 187 17.73 3.25 -2.63
C GLU A 187 18.76 4.23 -2.04
N LYS A 188 19.30 5.13 -2.88
CA LYS A 188 20.28 6.16 -2.47
C LYS A 188 19.68 7.21 -1.54
N SER A 189 18.40 7.58 -1.74
CA SER A 189 17.73 8.58 -0.90
C SER A 189 17.57 8.11 0.55
N VAL A 190 17.35 6.81 0.78
CA VAL A 190 17.28 6.22 2.13
C VAL A 190 18.68 6.00 2.74
N GLU A 191 19.76 6.11 1.96
CA GLU A 191 21.14 6.06 2.45
C GLU A 191 21.71 7.45 2.74
N GLN A 192 21.31 8.48 1.99
CA GLN A 192 21.74 9.86 2.23
C GLN A 192 21.25 10.43 3.57
N GLN A 193 20.13 9.95 4.10
CA GLN A 193 19.73 10.26 5.49
C GLN A 193 20.76 9.78 6.53
N LYS A 194 21.62 8.79 6.23
CA LYS A 194 22.67 8.30 7.15
C LYS A 194 23.92 9.17 7.19
N THR A 195 24.19 9.99 6.18
CA THR A 195 25.48 10.70 6.07
C THR A 195 25.50 12.07 6.74
N ALA A 196 24.33 12.63 7.09
CA ALA A 196 24.23 13.89 7.83
C ALA A 196 24.48 13.74 9.34
N GLU A 197 24.34 12.54 9.91
CA GLU A 197 24.45 12.31 11.38
C GLU A 197 25.85 11.90 11.85
N ASN A 198 26.79 11.63 10.93
CA ASN A 198 28.05 10.94 11.25
C ASN A 198 29.32 11.80 11.18
N LYS A 199 29.21 13.11 11.43
CA LYS A 199 30.37 13.98 11.65
C LYS A 199 30.13 14.84 12.89
N ASN A 200 30.38 14.28 14.07
CA ASN A 200 31.06 14.90 15.22
C ASN A 200 30.88 14.03 16.46
N ALA A 201 31.86 13.17 16.71
CA ALA A 201 32.00 12.46 17.97
C ALA A 201 32.58 13.40 19.03
N ASN A 202 31.80 13.72 20.06
CA ASN A 202 32.31 13.97 21.40
C ASN A 202 31.53 13.09 22.38
N HIS A 203 32.26 12.15 22.97
CA HIS A 203 31.83 11.25 24.02
C HIS A 203 31.40 12.04 25.26
N GLN A 204 30.10 12.20 25.49
CA GLN A 204 29.40 12.32 26.80
C GLN A 204 27.95 12.80 26.62
N LYS A 205 27.20 12.17 25.72
CA LYS A 205 25.73 12.36 25.59
C LYS A 205 25.04 11.11 25.04
N LEU A 206 25.34 9.94 25.61
CA LEU A 206 24.73 8.65 25.22
C LEU A 206 23.27 8.45 25.68
N LEU A 207 22.50 9.53 25.88
CA LEU A 207 21.08 9.50 26.23
C LEU A 207 20.25 10.62 25.57
N LYS A 208 20.76 11.26 24.51
CA LYS A 208 20.01 12.30 23.76
C LYS A 208 20.06 12.07 22.26
N GLY A 209 19.41 10.98 21.83
CA GLY A 209 19.10 10.69 20.42
C GLY A 209 17.60 10.46 20.14
N PHE A 210 16.75 10.46 21.17
CA PHE A 210 15.30 10.23 21.03
C PHE A 210 14.41 11.31 21.66
N SER A 211 14.94 12.48 22.01
CA SER A 211 14.13 13.53 22.63
C SER A 211 14.71 14.93 22.44
N SER A 212 14.47 15.53 21.27
CA SER A 212 14.13 16.96 21.17
C SER A 212 13.57 17.31 19.79
N LEU A 213 12.43 16.73 19.44
CA LEU A 213 11.44 17.55 18.73
C LEU A 213 10.78 18.36 19.84
N HIS A 214 10.97 19.68 19.81
CA HIS A 214 10.04 20.58 20.48
C HIS A 214 8.61 20.11 20.16
N PRO A 215 7.66 20.07 21.10
CA PRO A 215 6.27 19.77 20.79
C PRO A 215 5.70 20.96 20.00
N SER A 216 6.04 21.01 18.72
CA SER A 216 5.38 21.80 17.71
C SER A 216 3.99 21.22 17.60
N GLN A 217 3.01 21.80 18.32
CA GLN A 217 1.57 21.47 18.25
C GLN A 217 1.32 20.00 17.87
N ALA A 218 1.43 19.10 18.84
CA ALA A 218 1.21 17.65 18.66
C ALA A 218 -0.01 17.43 17.75
N GLY A 219 0.24 17.02 16.50
CA GLY A 219 -0.83 16.81 15.53
C GLY A 219 -1.76 15.71 16.05
N ARG A 220 -3.07 15.96 16.03
CA ARG A 220 -4.04 15.04 16.64
C ARG A 220 -4.90 14.42 15.56
N LEU A 221 -4.58 13.18 15.17
CA LEU A 221 -5.34 12.43 14.19
C LEU A 221 -6.39 11.57 14.89
N GLN A 222 -7.66 11.93 14.73
CA GLN A 222 -8.79 11.13 15.16
C GLN A 222 -9.10 10.09 14.10
N ILE A 223 -9.09 8.80 14.45
CA ILE A 223 -9.38 7.69 13.53
C ILE A 223 -10.43 6.79 14.13
N LYS A 224 -11.53 6.57 13.42
CA LYS A 224 -12.45 5.47 13.68
C LYS A 224 -12.26 4.37 12.64
N ILE A 225 -11.79 3.21 13.06
CA ILE A 225 -11.68 2.01 12.20
C ILE A 225 -13.04 1.34 12.14
N ILE A 226 -13.70 1.40 10.99
CA ILE A 226 -15.04 0.84 10.78
C ILE A 226 -14.94 -0.64 10.45
N SER A 227 -14.28 -0.96 9.34
CA SER A 227 -14.13 -2.35 8.89
C SER A 227 -13.00 -2.54 7.90
N ALA A 228 -12.52 -3.79 7.76
CA ALA A 228 -11.72 -4.25 6.64
C ALA A 228 -12.50 -5.32 5.85
N SER A 229 -12.41 -5.27 4.53
CA SER A 229 -13.13 -6.17 3.62
C SER A 229 -12.27 -6.51 2.41
N LYS A 230 -12.72 -7.50 1.62
CA LYS A 230 -12.04 -7.97 0.40
C LYS A 230 -10.58 -8.43 0.64
N LEU A 231 -10.27 -8.88 1.84
CA LEU A 231 -8.95 -9.38 2.22
C LEU A 231 -8.72 -10.77 1.59
N ASN A 232 -7.48 -11.04 1.22
CA ASN A 232 -7.05 -12.38 0.81
C ASN A 232 -6.61 -13.16 2.05
N THR A 233 -7.57 -13.76 2.73
CA THR A 233 -7.31 -14.58 3.91
C THR A 233 -7.30 -16.06 3.59
N LEU A 234 -6.63 -16.82 4.46
CA LEU A 234 -6.38 -18.24 4.24
C LEU A 234 -7.18 -19.13 5.20
N SER A 235 -7.74 -18.57 6.29
CA SER A 235 -8.47 -19.31 7.31
C SER A 235 -10.00 -19.15 7.17
N ASP A 236 -10.72 -20.24 7.45
CA ASP A 236 -12.17 -20.20 7.69
C ASP A 236 -12.52 -19.64 9.08
N ASP A 237 -11.60 -19.77 10.05
CA ASP A 237 -11.69 -19.12 11.36
C ASP A 237 -10.88 -17.83 11.33
N MET A 238 -11.50 -16.83 10.73
CA MET A 238 -10.96 -15.49 10.63
C MET A 238 -10.99 -14.87 12.02
N ASP A 239 -9.84 -14.55 12.60
CA ASP A 239 -9.78 -13.65 13.76
C ASP A 239 -8.94 -12.43 13.39
N LEU A 240 -9.64 -11.36 12.98
CA LEU A 240 -9.00 -10.18 12.43
C LEU A 240 -8.79 -9.10 13.50
N ARG A 241 -7.62 -8.48 13.45
CA ARG A 241 -7.27 -7.31 14.26
C ARG A 241 -6.58 -6.26 13.42
N ALA A 242 -6.95 -4.99 13.58
CA ALA A 242 -6.20 -3.87 13.02
C ALA A 242 -5.25 -3.29 14.07
N ILE A 243 -4.03 -2.96 13.66
CA ILE A 243 -2.99 -2.35 14.50
C ILE A 243 -2.60 -1.02 13.87
N ILE A 244 -2.68 0.05 14.66
CA ILE A 244 -2.25 1.39 14.27
C ILE A 244 -0.84 1.60 14.80
N SER A 245 0.06 2.03 13.93
CA SER A 245 1.43 2.43 14.29
C SER A 245 1.75 3.83 13.76
N VAL A 246 2.59 4.56 14.48
CA VAL A 246 3.10 5.87 14.08
C VAL A 246 4.62 5.79 14.01
N ASN A 247 5.20 6.08 12.84
CA ASN A 247 6.65 6.01 12.59
C ASN A 247 7.26 4.65 13.01
N GLY A 248 6.53 3.57 12.78
CA GLY A 248 6.95 2.20 13.12
C GLY A 248 6.68 1.76 14.56
N HIS A 249 6.23 2.67 15.45
CA HIS A 249 5.86 2.34 16.82
C HIS A 249 4.37 2.04 16.92
N GLN A 250 4.02 0.87 17.46
CA GLN A 250 2.63 0.49 17.69
C GLN A 250 1.98 1.45 18.70
N PHE A 251 0.87 2.05 18.30
CA PHE A 251 0.12 3.02 19.12
C PHE A 251 -1.12 2.38 19.73
N ALA A 252 -1.92 1.68 18.93
CA ALA A 252 -3.16 1.06 19.37
C ALA A 252 -3.50 -0.16 18.52
N ASN A 253 -4.44 -0.98 19.00
CA ASN A 253 -5.01 -2.09 18.26
C ASN A 253 -6.51 -2.21 18.52
N THR A 254 -7.23 -2.75 17.56
CA THR A 254 -8.64 -3.07 17.73
C THR A 254 -8.82 -4.35 18.54
N SER A 255 -10.07 -4.61 18.93
CA SER A 255 -10.48 -5.94 19.38
C SER A 255 -10.36 -6.96 18.23
N SER A 256 -10.23 -8.22 18.60
CA SER A 256 -10.35 -9.35 17.67
C SER A 256 -11.79 -9.44 17.12
N ASN A 257 -11.95 -9.60 15.81
CA ASN A 257 -13.26 -9.69 15.18
C ASN A 257 -13.24 -10.58 13.94
N LYS A 258 -14.19 -11.51 13.83
CA LYS A 258 -14.21 -12.47 12.72
C LYS A 258 -14.51 -11.88 11.34
N PHE A 259 -15.29 -10.81 11.32
CA PHE A 259 -15.75 -10.19 10.08
C PHE A 259 -14.98 -8.91 9.77
N GLY A 260 -13.93 -8.61 10.53
CA GLY A 260 -13.17 -7.37 10.41
C GLY A 260 -14.05 -6.14 10.56
N ARG A 261 -15.09 -6.18 11.41
CA ARG A 261 -15.99 -5.05 11.71
C ARG A 261 -15.78 -4.61 13.15
N TRP A 262 -15.10 -3.47 13.35
CA TRP A 262 -14.69 -3.01 14.67
C TRP A 262 -15.52 -1.82 15.15
N ASN A 263 -15.71 -0.80 14.31
CA ASN A 263 -16.32 0.48 14.69
C ASN A 263 -15.64 1.15 15.90
N GLU A 264 -14.33 0.96 16.05
CA GLU A 264 -13.54 1.43 17.20
C GLU A 264 -12.87 2.77 16.90
N TYR A 265 -12.76 3.62 17.92
CA TYR A 265 -12.22 4.97 17.82
C TYR A 265 -10.89 5.09 18.56
N PHE A 266 -9.94 5.78 17.92
CA PHE A 266 -8.61 6.03 18.41
C PHE A 266 -8.24 7.49 18.20
N ASP A 267 -7.50 8.02 19.16
CA ASP A 267 -6.98 9.37 19.14
C ASP A 267 -5.46 9.30 19.08
N VAL A 268 -4.91 9.55 17.90
CA VAL A 268 -3.52 9.25 17.57
C VAL A 268 -2.72 10.54 17.56
N ASN A 269 -1.65 10.57 18.37
CA ASN A 269 -0.68 11.66 18.31
C ASN A 269 0.25 11.45 17.12
N ALA A 270 0.04 12.21 16.05
CA ALA A 270 0.79 12.13 14.80
C ALA A 270 0.94 13.50 14.14
N ASP A 271 2.17 13.98 14.02
CA ASP A 271 2.47 15.19 13.26
C ASP A 271 2.17 15.03 11.76
N LYS A 272 2.09 16.16 11.05
CA LYS A 272 1.68 16.21 9.64
C LYS A 272 2.52 15.33 8.71
N ASP A 273 3.78 15.12 9.06
CA ASP A 273 4.76 14.37 8.28
C ASP A 273 4.97 12.93 8.80
N SER A 274 4.35 12.58 9.94
CA SER A 274 4.44 11.23 10.51
C SER A 274 3.81 10.21 9.58
N GLU A 275 4.45 9.05 9.47
CA GLU A 275 3.86 7.90 8.78
C GLU A 275 2.89 7.19 9.73
N VAL A 276 1.61 7.24 9.41
CA VAL A 276 0.57 6.46 10.08
C VAL A 276 0.39 5.18 9.27
N GLU A 277 0.62 4.03 9.92
CA GLU A 277 0.47 2.71 9.34
C GLU A 277 -0.71 1.99 10.02
N ILE A 278 -1.58 1.39 9.22
CA ILE A 278 -2.61 0.46 9.69
C ILE A 278 -2.34 -0.91 9.07
N MET A 279 -2.12 -1.88 9.94
CA MET A 279 -1.86 -3.26 9.59
C MET A 279 -3.02 -4.13 10.04
N VAL A 280 -3.60 -4.91 9.14
CA VAL A 280 -4.61 -5.90 9.45
C VAL A 280 -3.92 -7.26 9.56
N LYS A 281 -4.07 -7.90 10.71
CA LYS A 281 -3.59 -9.25 10.99
C LYS A 281 -4.74 -10.24 11.01
N GLU A 282 -4.47 -11.43 10.51
CA GLU A 282 -5.25 -12.64 10.71
C GLU A 282 -4.49 -13.50 11.73
N ASN A 283 -5.18 -13.92 12.80
CA ASN A 283 -4.57 -14.60 13.93
C ASN A 283 -3.46 -13.76 14.60
N SER A 284 -2.59 -14.39 15.37
CA SER A 284 -1.55 -13.67 16.13
C SER A 284 -0.40 -13.13 15.27
N THR A 285 -0.21 -13.59 14.04
CA THR A 285 1.02 -13.30 13.28
C THR A 285 0.86 -12.94 11.80
N SER A 286 -0.16 -13.41 11.09
CA SER A 286 -0.22 -13.26 9.63
C SER A 286 -0.70 -11.86 9.24
N VAL A 287 0.12 -11.11 8.50
CA VAL A 287 -0.29 -9.80 7.94
C VAL A 287 -1.06 -10.02 6.65
N VAL A 288 -2.34 -9.64 6.65
CA VAL A 288 -3.26 -9.83 5.52
C VAL A 288 -3.63 -8.53 4.80
N GLY A 289 -3.32 -7.39 5.40
CA GLY A 289 -3.54 -6.08 4.79
C GLY A 289 -2.64 -5.02 5.40
N LEU A 290 -2.15 -4.10 4.58
CA LEU A 290 -1.30 -2.98 5.03
C LEU A 290 -1.67 -1.70 4.28
N VAL A 291 -1.87 -0.60 4.99
CA VAL A 291 -1.96 0.74 4.40
C VAL A 291 -1.15 1.73 5.23
N TRP A 292 -0.53 2.70 4.57
CA TRP A 292 0.21 3.76 5.23
C TRP A 292 0.04 5.10 4.50
N PHE A 293 -0.05 6.17 5.27
CA PHE A 293 -0.27 7.53 4.77
C PHE A 293 0.29 8.55 5.77
N LYS A 294 0.42 9.80 5.32
CA LYS A 294 0.76 10.93 6.20
C LYS A 294 -0.48 11.78 6.48
N PRO A 295 -0.65 12.34 7.68
CA PRO A 295 -1.77 13.24 7.94
C PRO A 295 -1.79 14.49 7.04
N SER A 296 -0.64 14.95 6.54
CA SER A 296 -0.55 15.99 5.49
C SER A 296 -1.27 15.60 4.19
N GLU A 297 -1.19 14.34 3.77
CA GLU A 297 -1.88 13.82 2.57
C GLU A 297 -3.41 13.88 2.77
N LEU A 298 -3.88 13.71 4.00
CA LEU A 298 -5.30 13.86 4.36
C LEU A 298 -5.77 15.30 4.15
N LYS A 299 -5.03 16.26 4.71
CA LYS A 299 -5.34 17.68 4.62
C LYS A 299 -5.33 18.19 3.17
N GLU A 300 -4.37 17.73 2.37
CA GLU A 300 -4.28 18.08 0.96
C GLU A 300 -5.51 17.56 0.18
N ALA A 301 -5.89 16.31 0.39
CA ALA A 301 -7.06 15.72 -0.27
C ALA A 301 -8.36 16.42 0.09
N GLU A 302 -8.51 16.85 1.35
CA GLU A 302 -9.66 17.65 1.78
C GLU A 302 -9.66 19.04 1.14
N ASN A 303 -8.51 19.70 1.04
CA ASN A 303 -8.40 21.01 0.38
C ASN A 303 -8.79 20.95 -1.09
N ILE A 304 -8.32 19.93 -1.83
CA ILE A 304 -8.67 19.73 -3.24
C ILE A 304 -10.18 19.54 -3.39
N LYS A 305 -10.80 18.70 -2.55
CA LYS A 305 -12.26 18.48 -2.58
C LYS A 305 -13.06 19.76 -2.26
N ARG A 306 -12.63 20.55 -1.28
CA ARG A 306 -13.27 21.85 -0.97
C ARG A 306 -13.19 22.82 -2.15
N ASN A 307 -12.04 22.90 -2.81
CA ASN A 307 -11.84 23.81 -3.94
C ASN A 307 -12.66 23.42 -5.19
N ILE A 308 -13.00 22.14 -5.35
CA ILE A 308 -13.75 21.63 -6.51
C ILE A 308 -15.27 21.59 -6.26
N LEU A 309 -15.67 21.15 -5.06
CA LEU A 309 -17.07 20.83 -4.75
C LEU A 309 -17.79 21.92 -3.93
N HIS A 310 -17.09 22.97 -3.48
CA HIS A 310 -17.64 23.98 -2.57
C HIS A 310 -18.36 23.36 -1.35
N GLU A 311 -17.87 22.21 -0.87
CA GLU A 311 -18.39 21.57 0.35
C GLU A 311 -17.84 22.28 1.58
N ASP A 312 -18.65 23.16 2.17
CA ASP A 312 -18.37 23.75 3.49
C ASP A 312 -18.82 22.80 4.59
N GLY A 313 -17.87 22.16 5.27
CA GLY A 313 -18.16 21.32 6.44
C GLY A 313 -16.91 20.71 7.09
N GLU A 314 -16.80 20.83 8.41
CA GLU A 314 -15.76 20.24 9.28
C GLU A 314 -16.08 18.79 9.70
N ASP A 315 -16.88 18.09 8.88
CA ASP A 315 -17.42 16.78 9.20
C ASP A 315 -16.39 15.66 9.05
N VAL A 316 -16.44 14.70 9.99
CA VAL A 316 -15.63 13.48 9.96
C VAL A 316 -15.96 12.68 8.70
N LYS A 317 -15.08 12.74 7.69
CA LYS A 317 -15.32 12.09 6.39
C LYS A 317 -15.04 10.59 6.45
N LEU A 318 -15.85 9.83 5.72
CA LEU A 318 -15.66 8.40 5.50
C LEU A 318 -14.67 8.20 4.35
N TYR A 319 -13.62 7.44 4.62
CA TYR A 319 -12.57 7.07 3.68
C TYR A 319 -12.58 5.55 3.47
N THR A 320 -12.52 5.13 2.21
CA THR A 320 -12.25 3.73 1.84
C THR A 320 -10.88 3.66 1.21
N LEU A 321 -9.90 3.18 1.97
CA LEU A 321 -8.50 3.07 1.53
C LEU A 321 -8.22 1.65 1.06
N ASN A 322 -7.41 1.51 0.02
CA ASN A 322 -6.91 0.21 -0.41
C ASN A 322 -5.86 -0.33 0.55
N LEU A 323 -5.96 -1.62 0.88
CA LEU A 323 -4.95 -2.38 1.59
C LEU A 323 -4.06 -3.10 0.59
N GLU A 324 -2.77 -3.16 0.90
CA GLU A 324 -1.82 -3.98 0.18
C GLU A 324 -1.72 -5.38 0.84
N PRO A 325 -1.61 -6.48 0.07
CA PRO A 325 -1.63 -6.54 -1.40
C PRO A 325 -3.02 -6.49 -2.02
N ALA A 326 -4.07 -6.66 -1.22
CA ALA A 326 -5.47 -6.63 -1.64
C ALA A 326 -6.37 -6.32 -0.45
N GLY A 327 -7.57 -5.84 -0.76
CA GLY A 327 -8.58 -5.50 0.22
C GLY A 327 -8.74 -4.00 0.41
N GLU A 328 -9.66 -3.65 1.29
CA GLU A 328 -9.97 -2.26 1.59
C GLU A 328 -10.27 -2.10 3.09
N ILE A 329 -10.01 -0.91 3.60
CA ILE A 329 -10.33 -0.52 4.96
C ILE A 329 -11.18 0.74 4.95
N GLN A 330 -12.30 0.70 5.67
CA GLN A 330 -13.20 1.82 5.88
C GLN A 330 -12.84 2.52 7.18
N LEU A 331 -12.56 3.82 7.09
CA LEU A 331 -12.09 4.65 8.17
C LEU A 331 -12.87 5.95 8.20
N LYS A 332 -13.10 6.50 9.39
CA LYS A 332 -13.52 7.88 9.58
C LYS A 332 -12.36 8.65 10.19
N MET A 333 -11.87 9.69 9.53
CA MET A 333 -10.67 10.40 9.95
C MET A 333 -10.89 11.90 10.04
N LYS A 334 -10.23 12.54 11.01
CA LYS A 334 -10.13 14.00 11.18
C LYS A 334 -8.73 14.33 11.69
N TYR A 335 -8.01 15.22 11.01
CA TYR A 335 -6.67 15.66 11.37
C TYR A 335 -6.62 17.15 11.70
#